data_AF-A0AAA9RUB4-F1
#
_entry.id   AF-A0AAA9RUB4-F1
#
_cell.length_a   1.000
_cell.length_b   1.000
_cell.length_c   1.000
_cell.angle_alpha   90.00
_cell.angle_beta   90.00
_cell.angle_gamma   90.00
#
_symmetry.space_group_name_H-M   'P 1'
#
loop_
_entity.id
_entity.type
_entity.pdbx_description
1 polymer ?
#
loop_
_entity_poly.entity_id
_entity_poly.type
_entity_poly.pdbx_seq_one_letter_code
_entity_poly.pdbx_strand_id
1 'polypeptide(L)'
;MVFRRFVEVGRVAYVSFGPHAGKLVAIVDVIDQNRALVDGPCTQVRRQAMPFKCMQLTDFILKFPHSARQKYVRKAWEKADINAKWAATRWAKKIEAREKKAKMTDFDRYKVMKARKMRNRLIKIEVKKLQKAALLKASPKKALAAKGAAAVAAAAAKVPAKKITTEGKKAPAQKAAPPPKTQKGQKAPSQKAPAPKASGKKA
;
A
#
# COMPACT_ATOMS: atom_id res chain seq x y z
N MET A 1 -33.21 -6.02 -4.01
CA MET A 1 -33.25 -5.27 -2.73
C MET A 1 -32.13 -4.24 -2.72
N VAL A 2 -32.39 -2.97 -2.40
CA VAL A 2 -31.41 -1.85 -2.52
C VAL A 2 -30.40 -1.81 -1.36
N PHE A 3 -30.84 -2.17 -0.14
CA PHE A 3 -29.98 -2.21 1.04
C PHE A 3 -29.18 -3.52 1.10
N ARG A 4 -27.88 -3.41 1.42
CA ARG A 4 -26.94 -4.55 1.46
C ARG A 4 -26.38 -4.85 2.86
N ARG A 5 -26.39 -3.86 3.75
CA ARG A 5 -25.88 -3.98 5.13
C ARG A 5 -27.02 -3.65 6.08
N PHE A 6 -27.29 -4.56 7.00
CA PHE A 6 -28.41 -4.45 7.93
C PHE A 6 -27.91 -4.58 9.35
N VAL A 7 -28.56 -3.91 10.29
CA VAL A 7 -28.34 -4.15 11.71
C VAL A 7 -28.88 -5.55 12.02
N GLU A 8 -28.00 -6.45 12.46
CA GLU A 8 -28.35 -7.81 12.81
C GLU A 8 -27.39 -8.34 13.88
N VAL A 9 -27.82 -9.36 14.59
CA VAL A 9 -27.00 -10.05 15.60
C VAL A 9 -25.78 -10.65 14.92
N GLY A 10 -24.60 -10.31 15.46
CA GLY A 10 -23.32 -10.77 14.97
C GLY A 10 -22.68 -9.91 13.89
N ARG A 11 -23.35 -8.87 13.39
CA ARG A 11 -22.70 -7.95 12.44
C ARG A 11 -21.59 -7.15 13.10
N VAL A 12 -20.46 -7.07 12.42
CA VAL A 12 -19.33 -6.24 12.83
C VAL A 12 -19.55 -4.81 12.34
N ALA A 13 -19.35 -3.85 13.23
CA ALA A 13 -19.40 -2.43 12.97
C ALA A 13 -18.07 -1.77 13.34
N TYR A 14 -17.71 -0.74 12.59
CA TYR A 14 -16.58 0.14 12.86
C TYR A 14 -17.08 1.37 13.62
N VAL A 15 -16.48 1.68 14.77
CA VAL A 15 -16.87 2.86 15.56
C VAL A 15 -16.18 4.10 15.00
N SER A 16 -16.97 5.05 14.49
CA SER A 16 -16.46 6.24 13.81
C SER A 16 -16.04 7.35 14.78
N PHE A 17 -16.78 7.54 15.87
CA PHE A 17 -16.52 8.61 16.84
C PHE A 17 -16.96 8.18 18.25
N GLY A 18 -16.51 8.94 19.26
CA GLY A 18 -16.74 8.65 20.67
C GLY A 18 -15.53 7.99 21.35
N PRO A 19 -15.68 7.44 22.57
CA PRO A 19 -14.56 6.95 23.37
C PRO A 19 -13.84 5.73 22.75
N HIS A 20 -14.52 4.99 21.87
CA HIS A 20 -13.98 3.81 21.19
C HIS A 20 -13.74 4.04 19.69
N ALA A 21 -13.55 5.29 19.26
CA ALA A 21 -13.30 5.61 17.86
C ALA A 21 -12.12 4.82 17.29
N GLY A 22 -12.26 4.34 16.05
CA GLY A 22 -11.24 3.53 15.37
C GLY A 22 -11.29 2.04 15.66
N LYS A 23 -12.13 1.59 16.61
CA LYS A 23 -12.22 0.18 17.00
C LYS A 23 -13.37 -0.53 16.27
N LEU A 24 -13.24 -1.85 16.14
CA LEU A 24 -14.30 -2.72 15.66
C LEU A 24 -15.10 -3.29 16.84
N VAL A 25 -16.40 -3.45 16.64
CA VAL A 25 -17.32 -4.06 17.60
C VAL A 25 -18.28 -5.01 16.88
N ALA A 26 -18.76 -6.05 17.57
CA ALA A 26 -19.87 -6.87 17.08
C ALA A 26 -21.16 -6.43 17.77
N ILE A 27 -22.24 -6.30 16.99
CA ILE A 27 -23.59 -6.13 17.52
C ILE A 27 -24.02 -7.46 18.12
N VAL A 28 -24.33 -7.48 19.40
CA VAL A 28 -24.77 -8.68 20.12
C VAL A 28 -26.28 -8.70 20.24
N ASP A 29 -26.87 -7.53 20.47
CA ASP A 29 -28.29 -7.34 20.70
C ASP A 29 -28.73 -5.95 20.25
N VAL A 30 -30.00 -5.77 19.90
CA VAL A 30 -30.63 -4.48 19.58
C VAL A 30 -31.52 -4.11 20.76
N ILE A 31 -31.16 -3.03 21.47
CA ILE A 31 -31.86 -2.62 22.68
C ILE A 31 -33.12 -1.83 22.30
N ASP A 32 -32.93 -0.83 21.44
CA ASP A 32 -33.99 0.05 20.95
C ASP A 32 -33.64 0.50 19.52
N GLN A 33 -34.49 1.35 18.93
CA GLN A 33 -34.30 1.84 17.56
C GLN A 33 -32.96 2.56 17.34
N ASN A 34 -32.38 3.14 18.38
CA ASN A 34 -31.22 4.01 18.30
C ASN A 34 -29.96 3.41 18.91
N ARG A 35 -30.05 2.30 19.66
CA ARG A 35 -28.95 1.71 20.43
C ARG A 35 -28.91 0.18 20.29
N ALA A 36 -27.68 -0.33 20.25
CA ALA A 36 -27.39 -1.76 20.33
C ALA A 36 -26.49 -2.08 21.52
N LEU A 37 -26.60 -3.31 22.02
CA LEU A 37 -25.59 -3.91 22.88
C LEU A 37 -24.45 -4.41 21.99
N VAL A 38 -23.24 -3.91 22.23
CA VAL A 38 -22.06 -4.25 21.43
C VAL A 38 -20.96 -4.83 22.29
N ASP A 39 -20.09 -5.65 21.69
CA ASP A 39 -18.95 -6.28 22.34
C ASP A 39 -17.75 -6.34 21.38
N GLY A 40 -16.56 -6.02 21.88
CA GLY A 40 -15.31 -6.02 21.12
C GLY A 40 -14.19 -6.73 21.90
N PRO A 41 -14.28 -8.06 22.09
CA PRO A 41 -13.39 -8.80 22.99
C PRO A 41 -11.92 -8.80 22.54
N CYS A 42 -11.67 -8.70 21.24
CA CYS A 42 -10.32 -8.68 20.64
C CYS A 42 -9.82 -7.26 20.31
N THR A 43 -10.69 -6.25 20.44
CA THR A 43 -10.41 -4.84 20.10
C THR A 43 -10.43 -3.92 21.33
N GLN A 44 -10.44 -4.50 22.53
CA GLN A 44 -10.45 -3.78 23.80
C GLN A 44 -11.65 -2.83 23.94
N VAL A 45 -12.83 -3.28 23.48
CA VAL A 45 -14.11 -2.63 23.77
C VAL A 45 -14.91 -3.58 24.67
N ARG A 46 -15.15 -3.16 25.90
CA ARG A 46 -15.98 -3.93 26.84
C ARG A 46 -17.43 -3.93 26.37
N ARG A 47 -18.18 -4.93 26.79
CA ARG A 47 -19.62 -5.01 26.52
C ARG A 47 -20.33 -3.79 27.09
N GLN A 48 -21.00 -3.03 26.22
CA GLN A 48 -21.72 -1.80 26.59
C GLN A 48 -22.82 -1.49 25.58
N ALA A 49 -23.76 -0.63 25.97
CA ALA A 49 -24.71 -0.04 25.03
C ALA A 49 -24.01 1.01 24.15
N MET A 50 -24.36 1.06 22.87
CA MET A 50 -23.77 2.00 21.92
C MET A 50 -24.82 2.46 20.88
N PRO A 51 -24.90 3.76 20.58
CA PRO A 51 -25.86 4.27 19.62
C PRO A 51 -25.48 3.92 18.18
N PHE A 52 -26.44 3.62 17.32
CA PHE A 52 -26.19 3.30 15.92
C PHE A 52 -25.52 4.44 15.14
N LYS A 53 -25.76 5.70 15.55
CA LYS A 53 -25.17 6.87 14.90
C LYS A 53 -23.64 6.91 14.96
N CYS A 54 -23.02 6.33 15.99
CA CYS A 54 -21.56 6.38 16.13
C CYS A 54 -20.83 5.21 15.45
N MET A 55 -21.58 4.23 14.92
CA MET A 55 -21.00 3.04 14.29
C MET A 55 -21.38 2.95 12.82
N GLN A 56 -20.47 2.39 12.03
CA GLN A 56 -20.64 2.18 10.59
C GLN A 56 -20.57 0.69 10.31
N LEU A 57 -21.64 0.15 9.73
CA LEU A 57 -21.74 -1.29 9.46
C LEU A 57 -20.69 -1.74 8.42
N THR A 58 -20.03 -2.85 8.72
CA THR A 58 -19.10 -3.52 7.80
C THR A 58 -19.80 -4.69 7.09
N ASP A 59 -19.11 -5.33 6.16
CA ASP A 59 -19.62 -6.52 5.45
C ASP A 59 -19.46 -7.82 6.25
N PHE A 60 -18.77 -7.79 7.39
CA PHE A 60 -18.48 -8.98 8.19
C PHE A 60 -19.64 -9.32 9.13
N ILE A 61 -19.99 -10.61 9.14
CA ILE A 61 -21.06 -11.17 9.97
C ILE A 61 -20.48 -12.36 10.74
N LEU A 62 -20.61 -12.34 12.05
CA LEU A 62 -20.27 -13.42 12.96
C LEU A 62 -21.53 -14.22 13.28
N LYS A 63 -21.41 -15.55 13.36
CA LYS A 63 -22.54 -16.42 13.70
C LYS A 63 -22.46 -16.80 15.17
N PHE A 64 -23.35 -16.24 15.99
CA PHE A 64 -23.55 -16.61 17.39
C PHE A 64 -24.99 -16.27 17.81
N PRO A 65 -25.55 -16.91 18.85
CA PRO A 65 -26.94 -16.67 19.26
C PRO A 65 -27.10 -15.26 19.84
N HIS A 66 -28.31 -14.71 19.72
CA HIS A 66 -28.69 -13.45 20.32
C HIS A 66 -28.35 -13.41 21.82
N SER A 67 -27.81 -12.28 22.30
CA SER A 67 -27.41 -12.09 23.69
C SER A 67 -26.34 -13.09 24.23
N ALA A 68 -25.54 -13.71 23.34
CA ALA A 68 -24.44 -14.61 23.73
C ALA A 68 -23.44 -13.95 24.69
N ARG A 69 -22.86 -14.74 25.61
CA ARG A 69 -21.77 -14.29 26.51
C ARG A 69 -20.48 -13.98 25.74
N GLN A 70 -19.65 -13.10 26.30
CA GLN A 70 -18.42 -12.61 25.66
C GLN A 70 -17.46 -13.74 25.24
N LYS A 71 -17.42 -14.86 25.97
CA LYS A 71 -16.62 -16.06 25.63
C LYS A 71 -16.96 -16.60 24.24
N TYR A 72 -18.22 -16.63 23.85
CA TYR A 72 -18.66 -17.14 22.54
C TYR A 72 -18.39 -16.12 21.44
N VAL A 73 -18.61 -14.83 21.72
CA VAL A 73 -18.29 -13.74 20.78
C VAL A 73 -16.79 -13.72 20.46
N ARG A 74 -15.93 -13.88 21.46
CA ARG A 74 -14.47 -14.00 21.29
C ARG A 74 -14.11 -15.17 20.38
N LYS A 75 -14.63 -16.36 20.69
CA LYS A 75 -14.40 -17.57 19.87
C LYS A 75 -14.84 -17.38 18.42
N ALA A 76 -16.00 -16.78 18.19
CA ALA A 76 -16.50 -16.49 16.84
C ALA A 76 -15.62 -15.48 16.11
N TRP A 77 -15.16 -14.44 16.81
CA TRP A 77 -14.27 -13.39 16.28
C TRP A 77 -12.93 -13.95 15.82
N GLU A 78 -12.30 -14.77 16.67
CA GLU A 78 -11.01 -15.41 16.39
C GLU A 78 -11.16 -16.47 15.30
N LYS A 79 -12.20 -17.32 15.35
CA LYS A 79 -12.50 -18.32 14.30
C LYS A 79 -12.70 -17.68 12.92
N ALA A 80 -13.33 -16.51 12.88
CA ALA A 80 -13.58 -15.79 11.63
C ALA A 80 -12.39 -14.93 11.18
N ASP A 81 -11.35 -14.78 12.01
CA ASP A 81 -10.17 -13.94 11.78
C ASP A 81 -10.51 -12.54 11.27
N ILE A 82 -11.41 -11.86 12.00
CA ILE A 82 -11.93 -10.55 11.59
C ILE A 82 -10.83 -9.48 11.56
N ASN A 83 -9.85 -9.56 12.46
CA ASN A 83 -8.80 -8.55 12.54
C ASN A 83 -7.91 -8.56 11.29
N ALA A 84 -7.46 -9.74 10.84
CA ALA A 84 -6.65 -9.82 9.63
C ALA A 84 -7.48 -9.46 8.38
N LYS A 85 -8.72 -9.93 8.30
CA LYS A 85 -9.63 -9.58 7.20
C LYS A 85 -9.89 -8.09 7.14
N TRP A 86 -10.14 -7.44 8.27
CA TRP A 86 -10.30 -5.99 8.34
C TRP A 86 -9.06 -5.26 7.85
N ALA A 87 -7.88 -5.61 8.36
CA ALA A 87 -6.60 -5.00 7.96
C ALA A 87 -6.32 -5.16 6.45
N ALA A 88 -6.74 -6.28 5.85
CA ALA A 88 -6.60 -6.50 4.41
C ALA A 88 -7.52 -5.61 3.56
N THR A 89 -8.65 -5.13 4.12
CA THR A 89 -9.63 -4.32 3.37
C THR A 89 -9.04 -3.01 2.87
N ARG A 90 -9.54 -2.54 1.73
CA ARG A 90 -9.22 -1.20 1.22
C ARG A 90 -9.64 -0.09 2.18
N TRP A 91 -10.66 -0.33 3.01
CA TRP A 91 -11.13 0.65 3.99
C TRP A 91 -10.10 0.82 5.10
N ALA A 92 -9.67 -0.25 5.76
CA ALA A 92 -8.63 -0.18 6.79
C ALA A 92 -7.33 0.42 6.25
N LYS A 93 -6.88 -0.01 5.05
CA LYS A 93 -5.69 0.55 4.39
C LYS A 93 -5.79 2.07 4.16
N LYS A 94 -6.98 2.60 3.86
CA LYS A 94 -7.19 4.05 3.72
C LYS A 94 -7.12 4.77 5.06
N ILE A 95 -7.64 4.18 6.13
CA ILE A 95 -7.54 4.73 7.49
C ILE A 95 -6.07 4.79 7.90
N GLU A 96 -5.35 3.69 7.75
CA GLU A 96 -3.92 3.60 8.05
C GLU A 96 -3.10 4.60 7.22
N ALA A 97 -3.36 4.73 5.92
CA ALA A 97 -2.69 5.70 5.07
C ALA A 97 -2.95 7.16 5.50
N ARG A 98 -4.16 7.46 6.00
CA ARG A 98 -4.50 8.79 6.53
C ARG A 98 -3.70 9.08 7.81
N GLU A 99 -3.60 8.10 8.70
CA GLU A 99 -2.81 8.23 9.93
C GLU A 99 -1.31 8.38 9.64
N LYS A 100 -0.75 7.58 8.73
CA LYS A 100 0.65 7.70 8.29
C LYS A 100 0.94 9.07 7.70
N LYS A 101 -0.01 9.63 6.93
CA LYS A 101 0.12 10.99 6.37
C LYS A 101 0.08 12.05 7.47
N ALA A 102 -0.76 11.89 8.49
CA ALA A 102 -0.83 12.82 9.62
C ALA A 102 0.44 12.78 10.49
N LYS A 103 1.04 11.60 10.66
CA LYS A 103 2.29 11.39 11.43
C LYS A 103 3.57 11.70 10.63
N MET A 104 3.46 12.14 9.38
CA MET A 104 4.60 12.32 8.48
C MET A 104 5.48 13.52 8.89
N THR A 105 6.78 13.28 9.05
CA THR A 105 7.74 14.32 9.41
C THR A 105 8.02 15.27 8.25
N ASP A 106 8.63 16.43 8.51
CA ASP A 106 9.02 17.39 7.47
C ASP A 106 10.00 16.79 6.45
N PHE A 107 11.02 16.06 6.93
CA PHE A 107 11.97 15.38 6.06
C PHE A 107 11.30 14.32 5.17
N ASP A 108 10.31 13.59 5.69
CA ASP A 108 9.52 12.65 4.89
C ASP A 108 8.68 13.37 3.83
N ARG A 109 8.10 14.53 4.15
CA ARG A 109 7.38 15.37 3.17
C ARG A 109 8.29 15.82 2.04
N TYR A 110 9.54 16.19 2.32
CA TYR A 110 10.52 16.53 1.29
C TYR A 110 10.84 15.36 0.36
N LYS A 111 11.10 14.17 0.92
CA LYS A 111 11.32 12.93 0.13
C LYS A 111 10.12 12.60 -0.76
N VAL A 112 8.91 12.65 -0.21
CA VAL A 112 7.66 12.41 -0.96
C VAL A 112 7.48 13.43 -2.08
N MET A 113 7.78 14.72 -1.84
CA MET A 113 7.68 15.76 -2.85
C MET A 113 8.58 15.49 -4.05
N LYS A 114 9.86 15.18 -3.81
CA LYS A 114 10.83 14.90 -4.90
C LYS A 114 10.43 13.66 -5.71
N ALA A 115 10.09 12.55 -5.03
CA ALA A 115 9.64 11.33 -5.69
C ALA A 115 8.35 11.57 -6.51
N ARG A 116 7.38 12.30 -5.96
CA ARG A 116 6.11 12.61 -6.63
C ARG A 116 6.32 13.50 -7.86
N LYS A 117 7.24 14.47 -7.79
CA LYS A 117 7.58 15.33 -8.94
C LYS A 117 8.12 14.51 -10.12
N MET A 118 9.05 13.59 -9.86
CA MET A 118 9.61 12.72 -10.91
C MET A 118 8.53 11.79 -11.50
N ARG A 119 7.76 11.12 -10.65
CA ARG A 119 6.66 10.23 -11.09
C ARG A 119 5.65 10.97 -11.98
N ASN A 120 5.22 12.16 -11.57
CA ASN A 120 4.25 12.95 -12.33
C ASN A 120 4.79 13.41 -13.68
N ARG A 121 6.10 13.70 -13.79
CA ARG A 121 6.73 14.03 -15.08
C ARG A 121 6.66 12.85 -16.05
N LEU A 122 7.01 11.65 -15.59
CA LEU A 122 6.94 10.43 -16.42
C LEU A 122 5.51 10.13 -16.88
N ILE A 123 4.54 10.18 -15.96
CA ILE A 123 3.12 9.98 -16.29
C ILE A 123 2.65 11.01 -17.31
N LYS A 124 3.02 12.29 -17.16
CA LYS A 124 2.64 13.36 -18.10
C LYS A 124 3.18 13.09 -19.51
N ILE A 125 4.42 12.63 -19.62
CA ILE A 125 5.02 12.29 -20.92
C ILE A 125 4.24 11.14 -21.57
N GLU A 126 3.94 10.08 -20.81
CA GLU A 126 3.26 8.90 -21.35
C GLU A 126 1.81 9.19 -21.74
N VAL A 127 1.07 9.92 -20.89
CA VAL A 127 -0.29 10.37 -21.21
C VAL A 127 -0.31 11.22 -22.48
N LYS A 128 0.67 12.10 -22.70
CA LYS A 128 0.75 12.91 -23.92
C LYS A 128 0.98 12.05 -25.18
N LYS A 129 1.78 10.99 -25.08
CA LYS A 129 1.96 10.04 -26.19
C LYS A 129 0.66 9.30 -26.50
N LEU A 130 -0.03 8.80 -25.47
CA LEU A 130 -1.32 8.11 -25.62
C LEU A 130 -2.38 9.03 -26.24
N GLN A 131 -2.45 10.30 -25.82
CA GLN A 131 -3.35 11.29 -26.41
C GLN A 131 -3.03 11.56 -27.88
N LYS A 132 -1.74 11.69 -28.24
CA LYS A 132 -1.31 11.87 -29.64
C LYS A 132 -1.71 10.66 -30.49
N ALA A 133 -1.49 9.45 -29.98
CA ALA A 133 -1.90 8.21 -30.65
C ALA A 133 -3.43 8.10 -30.80
N ALA A 134 -4.20 8.45 -29.78
CA ALA A 134 -5.66 8.48 -29.84
C ALA A 134 -6.17 9.50 -30.87
N LEU A 135 -5.58 10.70 -30.90
CA LEU A 135 -5.91 11.73 -31.89
C LEU A 135 -5.62 11.27 -33.33
N LEU A 136 -4.49 10.59 -33.55
CA LEU A 136 -4.14 10.03 -34.86
C LEU A 136 -5.09 8.91 -35.30
N LYS A 137 -5.64 8.13 -34.35
CA LYS A 137 -6.68 7.13 -34.64
C LYS A 137 -8.03 7.76 -34.95
N ALA A 138 -8.40 8.85 -34.27
CA ALA A 138 -9.68 9.54 -34.48
C ALA A 138 -9.72 10.39 -35.76
N SER A 139 -8.58 10.91 -36.22
CA SER A 139 -8.49 11.78 -37.40
C SER A 139 -7.55 11.21 -38.48
N PRO A 140 -8.00 10.24 -39.30
CA PRO A 140 -7.16 9.61 -40.32
C PRO A 140 -6.67 10.58 -41.41
N LYS A 141 -7.37 11.71 -41.64
CA LYS A 141 -6.92 12.76 -42.58
C LYS A 141 -5.57 13.39 -42.21
N LYS A 142 -5.13 13.35 -40.94
CA LYS A 142 -3.82 13.90 -40.51
C LYS A 142 -2.68 12.87 -40.58
N ALA A 143 -2.98 11.59 -40.76
CA ALA A 143 -1.98 10.52 -40.91
C ALA A 143 -1.32 10.50 -42.31
N LEU A 144 -2.04 10.93 -43.35
CA LEU A 144 -1.55 10.98 -44.73
C LEU A 144 -0.56 12.14 -44.97
N ALA A 145 -0.70 13.28 -44.28
CA ALA A 145 0.22 14.41 -44.42
C ALA A 145 1.60 14.16 -43.80
N ALA A 146 1.69 13.31 -42.76
CA ALA A 146 2.96 12.99 -42.09
C ALA A 146 3.82 11.97 -42.85
N LYS A 147 3.20 11.08 -43.65
CA LYS A 147 3.93 10.15 -44.52
C LYS A 147 4.52 10.83 -45.77
N GLY A 148 3.89 11.90 -46.27
CA GLY A 148 4.39 12.68 -47.40
C GLY A 148 5.69 13.44 -47.08
N ALA A 149 5.82 13.99 -45.87
CA ALA A 149 7.00 14.78 -45.50
C ALA A 149 8.28 13.94 -45.28
N ALA A 150 8.14 12.66 -44.88
CA ALA A 150 9.30 11.78 -44.65
C ALA A 150 9.91 11.23 -45.96
N ALA A 151 9.12 11.09 -47.03
CA ALA A 151 9.59 10.60 -48.32
C ALA A 151 10.40 11.65 -49.10
N VAL A 152 10.10 12.94 -48.93
CA VAL A 152 10.77 14.03 -49.66
C VAL A 152 12.17 14.33 -49.08
N ALA A 153 12.40 14.12 -47.79
CA ALA A 153 13.70 14.36 -47.16
C ALA A 153 14.76 13.28 -47.50
N ALA A 154 14.35 12.06 -47.88
CA ALA A 154 15.27 10.96 -48.18
C ALA A 154 15.84 11.00 -49.62
N ALA A 155 15.26 11.78 -50.53
CA ALA A 155 15.64 11.82 -51.94
C ALA A 155 16.73 12.87 -52.28
N ALA A 156 17.04 13.80 -51.38
CA ALA A 156 17.96 14.92 -51.66
C ALA A 156 19.44 14.66 -51.29
N ALA A 157 19.82 13.46 -50.85
CA ALA A 157 21.18 13.15 -50.38
C ALA A 157 21.83 11.96 -51.11
N LYS A 158 22.19 12.15 -52.40
CA LYS A 158 23.07 11.28 -53.22
C LYS A 158 23.41 12.13 -54.46
N VAL A 159 24.66 12.47 -54.85
CA VAL A 159 25.89 11.67 -55.16
C VAL A 159 27.14 12.66 -55.28
N PRO A 160 28.40 12.29 -55.67
CA PRO A 160 29.58 11.79 -54.90
C PRO A 160 30.93 12.58 -55.05
N ALA A 161 31.99 12.23 -54.28
CA ALA A 161 33.41 12.26 -54.73
C ALA A 161 34.44 11.50 -53.83
N LYS A 162 35.11 10.50 -54.44
CA LYS A 162 36.49 9.93 -54.35
C LYS A 162 37.33 9.79 -53.04
N LYS A 163 37.69 8.51 -52.79
CA LYS A 163 38.89 7.82 -52.24
C LYS A 163 40.15 8.63 -51.84
N ILE A 164 40.79 8.24 -50.72
CA ILE A 164 42.19 7.72 -50.63
C ILE A 164 42.30 6.72 -49.45
N THR A 165 43.09 5.67 -49.68
CA THR A 165 43.44 4.48 -48.89
C THR A 165 44.57 4.70 -47.87
N THR A 166 44.58 3.94 -46.77
CA THR A 166 45.72 3.08 -46.34
C THR A 166 45.33 2.18 -45.15
N GLU A 167 45.46 0.87 -45.35
CA GLU A 167 45.49 -0.16 -44.31
C GLU A 167 46.88 -0.22 -43.66
N GLY A 168 46.98 -0.61 -42.38
CA GLY A 168 48.28 -0.91 -41.77
C GLY A 168 48.30 -1.19 -40.26
N LYS A 169 48.03 -2.45 -39.88
CA LYS A 169 48.60 -3.23 -38.75
C LYS A 169 48.36 -2.85 -37.26
N LYS A 170 47.56 -3.71 -36.63
CA LYS A 170 47.87 -4.65 -35.51
C LYS A 170 48.54 -4.11 -34.22
N ALA A 171 47.80 -4.24 -33.12
CA ALA A 171 48.22 -4.09 -31.71
C ALA A 171 49.33 -5.07 -31.28
N PRO A 172 50.00 -4.84 -30.12
CA PRO A 172 49.45 -5.42 -28.88
C PRO A 172 49.63 -4.59 -27.59
N ALA A 173 48.63 -4.77 -26.71
CA ALA A 173 48.66 -4.89 -25.25
C ALA A 173 49.49 -3.93 -24.38
N GLN A 174 48.81 -3.24 -23.45
CA GLN A 174 49.32 -3.02 -22.09
C GLN A 174 48.19 -2.74 -21.06
N LYS A 175 48.03 -3.74 -20.16
CA LYS A 175 47.77 -3.74 -18.71
C LYS A 175 46.67 -2.86 -18.06
N ALA A 176 45.72 -3.60 -17.49
CA ALA A 176 45.32 -3.64 -16.07
C ALA A 176 44.43 -2.51 -15.49
N ALA A 177 43.15 -2.87 -15.31
CA ALA A 177 42.20 -2.23 -14.40
C ALA A 177 42.34 -2.76 -12.96
N PRO A 178 42.18 -1.92 -11.92
CA PRO A 178 41.86 -2.38 -10.58
C PRO A 178 40.33 -2.32 -10.30
N PRO A 179 39.72 -3.38 -9.75
CA PRO A 179 38.33 -3.38 -9.26
C PRO A 179 38.20 -2.76 -7.85
N PRO A 180 36.97 -2.38 -7.42
CA PRO A 180 36.73 -1.63 -6.19
C PRO A 180 36.92 -2.45 -4.91
N LYS A 181 37.45 -1.77 -3.88
CA LYS A 181 37.73 -2.28 -2.53
C LYS A 181 36.45 -2.66 -1.78
N THR A 182 36.33 -3.93 -1.43
CA THR A 182 35.53 -4.45 -0.30
C THR A 182 36.48 -4.67 0.88
N GLN A 183 36.33 -3.92 1.97
CA GLN A 183 36.95 -4.25 3.27
C GLN A 183 35.93 -5.04 4.08
N LYS A 184 36.10 -6.37 4.20
CA LYS A 184 36.88 -7.10 5.21
C LYS A 184 36.17 -7.14 6.57
N GLY A 185 35.39 -8.20 6.75
CA GLY A 185 35.03 -8.68 8.08
C GLY A 185 36.27 -9.24 8.78
N GLN A 186 36.41 -8.94 10.06
CA GLN A 186 37.26 -9.67 10.99
C GLN A 186 36.67 -9.56 12.41
N LYS A 187 36.31 -10.75 12.92
CA LYS A 187 36.28 -11.25 14.30
C LYS A 187 35.62 -10.43 15.43
N ALA A 188 34.66 -11.13 16.05
CA ALA A 188 33.97 -10.83 17.29
C ALA A 188 34.90 -10.79 18.53
N PRO A 189 34.60 -9.93 19.51
CA PRO A 189 34.99 -10.11 20.90
C PRO A 189 33.81 -10.65 21.75
N SER A 190 34.11 -11.75 22.42
CA SER A 190 33.51 -12.34 23.63
C SER A 190 32.40 -11.54 24.35
N GLN A 191 31.21 -12.14 24.43
CA GLN A 191 30.17 -11.78 25.38
C GLN A 191 30.58 -12.28 26.79
N LYS A 192 30.68 -11.33 27.71
CA LYS A 192 30.87 -11.54 29.15
C LYS A 192 29.49 -11.87 29.75
N ALA A 193 29.35 -13.07 30.30
CA ALA A 193 28.13 -13.49 31.01
C ALA A 193 27.92 -12.65 32.28
N PRO A 194 26.69 -12.20 32.59
CA PRO A 194 26.33 -11.78 33.93
C PRO A 194 25.94 -12.99 34.79
N ALA A 195 26.47 -13.02 36.01
CA ALA A 195 26.34 -14.09 37.00
C ALA A 195 24.88 -14.45 37.38
N PRO A 196 24.62 -15.72 37.76
CA PRO A 196 23.30 -16.16 38.23
C PRO A 196 23.01 -15.57 39.63
N LYS A 197 21.87 -14.90 39.78
CA LYS A 197 21.35 -14.52 41.10
C LYS A 197 20.91 -15.79 41.83
N ALA A 198 21.48 -15.97 43.02
CA ALA A 198 21.18 -17.03 43.94
C ALA A 198 19.68 -17.08 44.30
N SER A 199 19.12 -18.29 44.17
CA SER A 199 17.89 -18.71 44.80
C SER A 199 18.09 -18.79 46.32
N GLY A 200 17.58 -17.79 47.04
CA GLY A 200 17.40 -17.84 48.48
C GLY A 200 16.01 -18.41 48.81
N LYS A 201 16.01 -19.60 49.42
CA LYS A 201 14.85 -20.25 50.05
C LYS A 201 15.07 -20.14 51.55
N LYS A 202 14.18 -19.44 52.29
CA LYS A 202 13.69 -19.82 53.65
C LYS A 202 12.91 -18.69 54.34
N ALA A 203 11.90 -19.15 55.10
CA ALA A 203 11.12 -18.54 56.17
C ALA A 203 10.13 -17.43 55.77
#